data_AF-A0A0N1L307-F1
#
_entry.id   AF-A0A0N1L307-F1
#
_cell.length_a   1.000
_cell.length_b   1.000
_cell.length_c   1.000
_cell.angle_alpha   90.00
_cell.angle_beta   90.00
_cell.angle_gamma   90.00
#
_symmetry.space_group_name_H-M   'P 1'
#
loop_
_entity.id
_entity.type
_entity.pdbx_description
1 polymer ?
#
loop_
_entity_poly.entity_id
_entity_poly.type
_entity_poly.pdbx_seq_one_letter_code
_entity_poly.pdbx_strand_id
1 'polypeptide(L)'
;MFAARKSVFVDLLKWDVPVLAGRYEIDQFDDPNARYLILAEADGGHLGSARLLPTVHPHILDSLYPHLCEDGPPRATDILEITRFCLDRRLQAAERRAVRDTLVARLVDYALDHGISAYSAIAEMGWFHQILTFGWHCRPLGLPQRIGSSVLVALRIDITADTPGLLAAAGIQRQGSTRGRHWIVA
;
A
#
# COMPACT_ATOMS: atom_id res chain seq x y z
N MET A 1 12.07 0.28 8.02
CA MET A 1 10.99 -0.31 7.18
C MET A 1 10.96 -1.84 7.22
N PHE A 2 11.92 -2.58 6.64
CA PHE A 2 11.83 -4.06 6.53
C PHE A 2 11.68 -4.81 7.87
N ALA A 3 12.28 -4.32 8.95
CA ALA A 3 12.06 -4.88 10.29
C ALA A 3 10.63 -4.64 10.80
N ALA A 4 10.05 -3.48 10.51
CA ALA A 4 8.65 -3.17 10.82
C ALA A 4 7.70 -4.04 10.01
N ARG A 5 8.02 -4.28 8.72
CA ARG A 5 7.28 -5.22 7.85
C ARG A 5 7.25 -6.63 8.45
N LYS A 6 8.38 -7.18 8.91
CA LYS A 6 8.44 -8.47 9.62
C LYS A 6 7.53 -8.46 10.86
N SER A 7 7.62 -7.41 11.67
CA SER A 7 6.80 -7.26 12.87
C SER A 7 5.30 -7.24 12.56
N VAL A 8 4.88 -6.67 11.42
CA VAL A 8 3.46 -6.63 11.00
C VAL A 8 3.04 -7.91 10.29
N PHE A 9 3.65 -8.22 9.15
CA PHE A 9 3.16 -9.27 8.26
C PHE A 9 3.45 -10.68 8.82
N VAL A 10 4.59 -10.88 9.47
CA VAL A 10 4.97 -12.19 10.01
C VAL A 10 4.54 -12.32 11.47
N ASP A 11 4.95 -11.40 12.35
CA ASP A 11 4.73 -11.60 13.78
C ASP A 11 3.28 -11.37 14.21
N LEU A 12 2.58 -10.40 13.62
CA LEU A 12 1.20 -10.06 13.94
C LEU A 12 0.20 -10.80 13.04
N LEU A 13 0.34 -10.68 11.72
CA LEU A 13 -0.62 -11.23 10.75
C LEU A 13 -0.35 -12.71 10.40
N LYS A 14 0.79 -13.27 10.82
CA LYS A 14 1.15 -14.68 10.63
C LYS A 14 1.20 -15.11 9.16
N TRP A 15 1.51 -14.18 8.26
CA TRP A 15 1.73 -14.51 6.86
C TRP A 15 3.01 -15.34 6.71
N ASP A 16 2.93 -16.37 5.88
CA ASP A 16 4.07 -17.21 5.51
C ASP A 16 4.83 -16.56 4.35
N VAL A 17 5.76 -15.66 4.69
CA VAL A 17 6.58 -14.89 3.73
C VAL A 17 8.06 -14.90 4.15
N PRO A 18 9.00 -14.72 3.19
CA PRO A 18 10.42 -14.84 3.47
C PRO A 18 10.93 -13.82 4.50
N VAL A 19 11.82 -14.27 5.40
CA VAL A 19 12.49 -13.42 6.39
C VAL A 19 14.00 -13.58 6.30
N LEU A 20 14.67 -12.52 5.86
CA LEU A 20 16.13 -12.45 5.80
C LEU A 20 16.72 -12.27 7.20
N ALA A 21 17.71 -13.11 7.53
CA ALA A 21 18.44 -13.08 8.80
C ALA A 21 17.54 -13.09 10.05
N GLY A 22 16.34 -13.68 9.95
CA GLY A 22 15.34 -13.70 11.03
C GLY A 22 14.79 -12.33 11.43
N ARG A 23 15.15 -11.24 10.73
CA ARG A 23 14.90 -9.86 11.15
C ARG A 23 14.14 -9.01 10.13
N TYR A 24 14.35 -9.25 8.83
CA TYR A 24 13.84 -8.38 7.78
C TYR A 24 12.90 -9.16 6.86
N GLU A 25 11.65 -8.72 6.73
CA GLU A 25 10.75 -9.29 5.72
C GLU A 25 11.08 -8.63 4.38
N ILE A 26 11.61 -9.44 3.46
CA ILE A 26 12.08 -9.07 2.14
C ILE A 26 11.68 -10.19 1.19
N ASP A 27 10.95 -9.87 0.12
CA ASP A 27 10.52 -10.84 -0.90
C ASP A 27 11.18 -10.55 -2.26
N GLN A 28 10.86 -11.37 -3.27
CA GLN A 28 11.45 -11.26 -4.60
C GLN A 28 11.09 -9.97 -5.35
N PHE A 29 10.09 -9.22 -4.88
CA PHE A 29 9.68 -7.95 -5.47
C PHE A 29 10.33 -6.75 -4.78
N ASP A 30 11.16 -6.97 -3.76
CA ASP A 30 12.05 -5.94 -3.22
C ASP A 30 13.31 -5.80 -4.10
N ASP A 31 13.10 -5.48 -5.38
CA ASP A 31 14.13 -5.38 -6.42
C ASP A 31 14.45 -3.90 -6.74
N PRO A 32 15.38 -3.60 -7.68
CA PRO A 32 15.71 -2.23 -8.06
C PRO A 32 14.57 -1.43 -8.73
N ASN A 33 13.47 -2.06 -9.14
CA ASN A 33 12.31 -1.40 -9.73
C ASN A 33 11.27 -1.00 -8.68
N ALA A 34 11.33 -1.62 -7.50
CA ALA A 34 10.46 -1.29 -6.38
C ALA A 34 10.72 0.12 -5.87
N ARG A 35 9.64 0.86 -5.65
CA ARG A 35 9.69 2.20 -5.06
C ARG A 35 9.02 2.17 -3.70
N TYR A 36 9.50 2.96 -2.76
CA TYR A 36 8.95 3.01 -1.41
C TYR A 36 8.53 4.42 -1.05
N LEU A 37 7.31 4.57 -0.57
CA LEU A 37 6.89 5.77 0.15
C LEU A 37 7.04 5.49 1.63
N ILE A 38 7.93 6.20 2.31
CA ILE A 38 8.23 5.96 3.72
C ILE A 38 8.00 7.25 4.50
N LEU A 39 7.13 7.17 5.50
CA LEU A 39 6.99 8.19 6.54
C LEU A 39 7.86 7.81 7.73
N ALA A 40 8.75 8.72 8.13
CA ALA A 40 9.65 8.55 9.25
C ALA A 40 9.60 9.76 10.20
N GLU A 41 9.95 9.52 11.46
CA GLU A 41 10.28 10.54 12.45
C GLU A 41 11.62 11.22 12.11
N ALA A 42 11.93 12.31 12.82
CA ALA A 42 13.14 13.11 12.58
C ALA A 42 14.44 12.32 12.76
N ASP A 43 14.42 11.36 13.67
CA ASP A 43 15.53 10.48 13.99
C ASP A 43 15.63 9.27 13.04
N GLY A 44 14.77 9.20 12.01
CA GLY A 44 14.71 8.10 11.06
C GLY A 44 13.85 6.92 11.54
N GLY A 45 13.18 7.04 12.70
CA GLY A 45 12.24 6.03 13.19
C GLY A 45 11.08 5.83 12.22
N HIS A 46 10.84 4.59 11.78
CA HIS A 46 9.73 4.28 10.87
C HIS A 46 8.38 4.56 11.52
N LEU A 47 7.43 5.08 10.74
CA LEU A 47 6.04 5.28 11.13
C LEU A 47 5.09 4.51 10.22
N GLY A 48 5.28 4.64 8.92
CA GLY A 48 4.47 3.98 7.93
C GLY A 48 5.16 3.90 6.58
N SER A 49 4.79 2.92 5.77
CA SER A 49 5.30 2.81 4.41
C SER A 49 4.38 2.03 3.49
N ALA A 50 4.51 2.26 2.19
CA ALA A 50 3.98 1.40 1.15
C ALA A 50 5.05 1.15 0.09
N ARG A 51 5.02 -0.01 -0.55
CA ARG A 51 5.83 -0.33 -1.72
C ARG A 51 4.98 -0.19 -2.97
N LEU A 52 5.54 0.39 -4.02
CA LEU A 52 4.95 0.58 -5.34
C LEU A 52 5.75 -0.22 -6.36
N LEU A 53 5.10 -1.15 -7.06
CA LEU A 53 5.72 -1.97 -8.09
C LEU A 53 5.22 -1.53 -9.48
N PRO A 54 6.08 -1.16 -10.43
CA PRO A 54 5.63 -0.89 -11.79
C PRO A 54 5.02 -2.14 -12.44
N THR A 55 3.78 -2.05 -12.92
CA THR A 55 3.06 -3.23 -13.44
C THR A 55 3.61 -3.75 -14.78
N VAL A 56 4.50 -2.99 -15.42
CA VAL A 56 5.29 -3.43 -16.58
C VAL A 56 6.38 -4.45 -16.21
N HIS A 57 6.69 -4.60 -14.93
CA HIS A 57 7.60 -5.61 -14.38
C HIS A 57 6.83 -6.68 -13.59
N PRO A 58 7.48 -7.78 -13.17
CA PRO A 58 6.88 -8.73 -12.24
C PRO A 58 6.35 -8.05 -10.98
N HIS A 59 5.12 -8.37 -10.60
CA HIS A 59 4.43 -7.82 -9.43
C HIS A 59 3.52 -8.88 -8.79
N ILE A 60 2.89 -8.59 -7.66
CA ILE A 60 2.21 -9.62 -6.87
C ILE A 60 1.00 -10.20 -7.63
N LEU A 61 0.14 -9.37 -8.21
CA LEU A 61 -1.00 -9.82 -9.00
C LEU A 61 -0.59 -10.66 -10.21
N ASP A 62 0.48 -10.29 -10.93
CA ASP A 62 0.91 -11.10 -12.08
C ASP A 62 1.53 -12.44 -11.72
N SER A 63 2.33 -12.47 -10.65
CA SER A 63 3.21 -13.59 -10.38
C SER A 63 2.56 -14.60 -9.44
N LEU A 64 1.72 -14.14 -8.51
CA LEU A 64 1.19 -14.97 -7.43
C LEU A 64 -0.34 -15.13 -7.49
N TYR A 65 -1.06 -14.08 -7.91
CA TYR A 65 -2.53 -14.06 -7.86
C TYR A 65 -3.21 -13.64 -9.18
N PRO A 66 -2.78 -14.12 -10.36
CA PRO A 66 -3.34 -13.65 -11.63
C PRO A 66 -4.81 -14.02 -11.79
N HIS A 67 -5.23 -15.11 -11.15
CA HIS A 67 -6.61 -15.61 -11.14
C HIS A 67 -7.60 -14.70 -10.38
N LEU A 68 -7.13 -13.72 -9.59
CA LEU A 68 -8.00 -12.72 -8.96
C LEU A 68 -8.45 -11.63 -9.94
N CYS A 69 -7.88 -11.57 -11.14
CA CYS A 69 -8.24 -10.60 -12.17
C CYS A 69 -8.98 -11.31 -13.31
N GLU A 70 -10.24 -10.93 -13.54
CA GLU A 70 -11.10 -11.53 -14.58
C GLU A 70 -10.53 -11.28 -15.99
N ASP A 71 -10.10 -10.05 -16.27
CA ASP A 71 -9.47 -9.65 -17.53
C ASP A 71 -7.93 -9.79 -17.52
N GLY A 72 -7.38 -10.43 -16.49
CA GLY A 72 -5.96 -10.52 -16.23
C GLY A 72 -5.38 -9.30 -15.47
N PRO A 73 -4.18 -9.45 -14.86
CA PRO A 73 -3.53 -8.40 -14.09
C PRO A 73 -3.26 -7.13 -14.91
N PRO A 74 -3.53 -5.92 -14.36
CA PRO A 74 -3.20 -4.67 -15.05
C PRO A 74 -1.72 -4.59 -15.41
N ARG A 75 -1.41 -4.14 -16.62
CA ARG A 75 -0.04 -3.85 -17.07
C ARG A 75 -0.03 -2.57 -17.89
N ALA A 76 0.53 -1.50 -17.36
CA ALA A 76 0.76 -0.25 -18.08
C ALA A 76 1.86 0.59 -17.43
N THR A 77 2.47 1.49 -18.21
CA THR A 77 3.54 2.38 -17.72
C THR A 77 3.07 3.41 -16.69
N ASP A 78 1.76 3.70 -16.67
CA ASP A 78 1.09 4.64 -15.78
C ASP A 78 0.27 3.92 -14.68
N ILE A 79 0.51 2.62 -14.45
CA ILE A 79 -0.12 1.84 -13.37
C ILE A 79 0.95 1.20 -12.50
N LEU A 80 0.85 1.44 -11.19
CA LEU A 80 1.70 0.79 -10.18
C LEU A 80 0.86 -0.11 -9.27
N GLU A 81 1.45 -1.18 -8.73
CA GLU A 81 0.80 -2.00 -7.71
C GLU A 81 1.22 -1.55 -6.30
N ILE A 82 0.25 -1.21 -5.45
CA ILE A 82 0.49 -0.93 -4.03
C ILE A 82 0.58 -2.26 -3.29
N THR A 83 1.72 -2.46 -2.62
CA THR A 83 1.99 -3.63 -1.79
C THR A 83 2.55 -3.20 -0.44
N ARG A 84 2.51 -4.10 0.55
CA ARG A 84 3.14 -3.91 1.88
C ARG A 84 2.78 -2.58 2.54
N PHE A 85 1.49 -2.18 2.52
CA PHE A 85 0.98 -1.05 3.30
C PHE A 85 1.15 -1.34 4.79
N CYS A 86 2.19 -0.77 5.38
CA CYS A 86 2.71 -1.14 6.70
C CYS A 86 2.68 0.07 7.61
N LEU A 87 2.01 -0.05 8.76
CA LEU A 87 2.03 0.94 9.83
C LEU A 87 2.78 0.35 11.02
N ASP A 88 3.66 1.13 11.64
CA ASP A 88 4.43 0.66 12.79
C ASP A 88 3.48 0.24 13.92
N ARG A 89 3.76 -0.94 14.51
CA ARG A 89 2.94 -1.54 15.58
C ARG A 89 3.00 -0.78 16.89
N ARG A 90 4.02 0.06 17.10
CA ARG A 90 4.16 0.90 18.30
C ARG A 90 3.16 2.06 18.33
N LEU A 91 2.55 2.40 17.19
CA LEU A 91 1.65 3.55 17.09
C LEU A 91 0.35 3.29 17.83
N GLN A 92 -0.04 4.24 18.66
CA GLN A 92 -1.35 4.23 19.31
C GLN A 92 -2.48 4.54 18.31
N ALA A 93 -3.73 4.25 18.66
CA ALA A 93 -4.86 4.31 17.71
C ALA A 93 -4.98 5.65 16.95
N ALA A 94 -4.89 6.78 17.66
CA ALA A 94 -4.99 8.11 17.05
C ALA A 94 -3.82 8.39 16.09
N GLU A 95 -2.60 8.07 16.51
CA GLU A 95 -1.41 8.26 15.70
C GLU A 95 -1.38 7.34 14.49
N ARG A 96 -1.75 6.06 14.66
CA ARG A 96 -1.90 5.08 13.59
C ARG A 96 -2.90 5.55 12.54
N ARG A 97 -4.04 6.12 12.96
CA ARG A 97 -5.03 6.71 12.04
C ARG A 97 -4.41 7.87 11.26
N ALA A 98 -3.69 8.77 11.94
CA ALA A 98 -3.10 9.93 11.29
C ALA A 98 -1.97 9.55 10.31
N VAL A 99 -1.12 8.57 10.66
CA VAL A 99 -0.09 8.01 9.76
C VAL A 99 -0.73 7.33 8.55
N ARG A 100 -1.79 6.54 8.76
CA ARG A 100 -2.57 5.92 7.67
C ARG A 100 -3.11 6.98 6.71
N ASP A 101 -3.82 7.98 7.23
CA ASP A 101 -4.45 9.03 6.42
C ASP A 101 -3.40 9.81 5.62
N THR A 102 -2.26 10.08 6.27
CA THR A 102 -1.10 10.73 5.64
C THR A 102 -0.49 9.89 4.53
N LEU A 103 -0.36 8.57 4.71
CA LEU A 103 0.15 7.65 3.69
C LEU A 103 -0.84 7.47 2.52
N VAL A 104 -2.14 7.37 2.81
CA VAL A 104 -3.22 7.34 1.81
C VAL A 104 -3.20 8.59 0.94
N ALA A 105 -3.12 9.78 1.55
CA ALA A 105 -3.01 11.02 0.81
C ALA A 105 -1.71 11.11 0.00
N ARG A 106 -0.59 10.67 0.56
CA ARG A 106 0.71 10.73 -0.13
C ARG A 106 0.78 9.81 -1.36
N LEU A 107 0.09 8.68 -1.33
CA LEU A 107 -0.06 7.81 -2.51
C LEU A 107 -0.76 8.55 -3.66
N VAL A 108 -1.79 9.35 -3.37
CA VAL A 108 -2.47 10.16 -4.37
C VAL A 108 -1.55 11.26 -4.90
N ASP A 109 -0.89 11.99 -3.99
CA ASP A 109 0.04 13.07 -4.39
C ASP A 109 1.16 12.50 -5.27
N TYR A 110 1.76 11.36 -4.89
CA TYR A 110 2.79 10.70 -5.69
C TYR A 110 2.29 10.31 -7.09
N ALA A 111 1.06 9.78 -7.18
CA ALA A 111 0.48 9.41 -8.47
C ALA A 111 0.31 10.63 -9.38
N LEU A 112 -0.25 11.72 -8.86
CA LEU A 112 -0.46 12.95 -9.62
C LEU A 112 0.87 13.58 -10.06
N ASP A 113 1.86 13.62 -9.16
CA ASP A 113 3.19 14.19 -9.44
C ASP A 113 3.95 13.41 -10.53
N HIS A 114 3.65 12.12 -10.72
CA HIS A 114 4.37 11.23 -11.64
C HIS A 114 3.51 10.73 -12.82
N GLY A 115 2.30 11.27 -13.00
CA GLY A 115 1.41 10.89 -14.09
C GLY A 115 0.89 9.44 -14.02
N ILE A 116 0.78 8.87 -12.81
CA ILE A 116 0.18 7.56 -12.59
C ILE A 116 -1.34 7.70 -12.57
N SER A 117 -2.02 6.99 -13.48
CA SER A 117 -3.48 7.08 -13.64
C SER A 117 -4.24 6.13 -12.71
N ALA A 118 -3.59 5.06 -12.24
CA ALA A 118 -4.19 4.13 -11.31
C ALA A 118 -3.18 3.33 -10.50
N TYR A 119 -3.67 2.80 -9.37
CA TYR A 119 -3.02 1.72 -8.66
C TYR A 119 -3.77 0.41 -8.81
N SER A 120 -3.06 -0.71 -8.81
CA SER A 120 -3.63 -2.02 -8.47
C SER A 120 -3.23 -2.41 -7.05
N ALA A 121 -4.01 -3.27 -6.40
CA ALA A 121 -3.67 -3.80 -5.09
C ALA A 121 -4.37 -5.14 -4.83
N ILE A 122 -3.89 -5.86 -3.82
CA ILE A 122 -4.55 -7.01 -3.22
C ILE A 122 -4.82 -6.70 -1.76
N ALA A 123 -6.04 -6.97 -1.32
CA ALA A 123 -6.44 -6.77 0.07
C ALA A 123 -7.20 -8.00 0.59
N GLU A 124 -6.95 -8.35 1.86
CA GLU A 124 -7.90 -9.17 2.61
C GLU A 124 -9.21 -8.38 2.80
N MET A 125 -10.34 -9.09 2.83
CA MET A 125 -11.68 -8.47 2.82
C MET A 125 -11.89 -7.39 3.90
N GLY A 126 -11.35 -7.59 5.11
CA GLY A 126 -11.44 -6.59 6.19
C GLY A 126 -10.71 -5.29 5.87
N TRP A 127 -9.52 -5.38 5.26
CA TRP A 127 -8.77 -4.22 4.79
C TRP A 127 -9.42 -3.61 3.54
N PHE A 128 -9.99 -4.42 2.65
CA PHE A 128 -10.72 -3.95 1.48
C PHE A 128 -11.91 -3.05 1.88
N HIS A 129 -12.71 -3.45 2.88
CA HIS A 129 -13.78 -2.60 3.41
C HIS A 129 -13.25 -1.26 3.91
N GLN A 130 -12.08 -1.25 4.55
CA GLN A 130 -11.45 -0.01 5.00
C GLN A 130 -10.99 0.87 3.84
N ILE A 131 -10.39 0.28 2.80
CA ILE A 131 -10.00 1.00 1.57
C ILE A 131 -11.19 1.73 0.94
N LEU A 132 -12.35 1.09 0.87
CA LEU A 132 -13.57 1.70 0.32
C LEU A 132 -14.03 2.95 1.08
N THR A 133 -13.57 3.15 2.32
CA THR A 133 -13.89 4.35 3.11
C THR A 133 -12.95 5.53 2.86
N PHE A 134 -11.87 5.36 2.11
CA PHE A 134 -10.87 6.43 1.93
C PHE A 134 -11.26 7.50 0.92
N GLY A 135 -12.37 7.33 0.19
CA GLY A 135 -12.77 8.22 -0.90
C GLY A 135 -12.06 7.95 -2.23
N TRP A 136 -11.24 6.89 -2.30
CA TRP A 136 -10.69 6.42 -3.58
C TRP A 136 -11.77 5.82 -4.48
N HIS A 137 -11.68 6.08 -5.79
CA HIS A 137 -12.46 5.37 -6.79
C HIS A 137 -11.92 3.96 -6.97
N CYS A 138 -12.49 3.02 -6.21
CA CYS A 138 -12.09 1.63 -6.23
C CYS A 138 -13.05 0.79 -7.09
N ARG A 139 -12.50 -0.11 -7.89
CA ARG A 139 -13.28 -1.18 -8.55
C ARG A 139 -12.59 -2.53 -8.37
N PRO A 140 -13.34 -3.62 -8.13
CA PRO A 140 -12.76 -4.95 -8.15
C PRO A 140 -12.21 -5.26 -9.55
N LEU A 141 -11.12 -6.03 -9.60
CA LEU A 141 -10.55 -6.58 -10.85
C LEU A 141 -11.11 -7.96 -11.17
N GLY A 142 -11.87 -8.56 -10.25
CA GLY A 142 -12.51 -9.86 -10.37
C GLY A 142 -13.27 -10.18 -9.07
N LEU A 143 -13.89 -11.34 -9.01
CA LEU A 143 -14.61 -11.78 -7.81
C LEU A 143 -13.65 -12.04 -6.64
N PRO A 144 -14.03 -11.73 -5.39
CA PRO A 144 -13.29 -12.16 -4.21
C PRO A 144 -13.10 -13.69 -4.19
N GLN A 145 -11.91 -14.16 -3.82
CA GLN A 145 -11.63 -15.59 -3.72
C GLN A 145 -11.05 -15.96 -2.36
N ARG A 146 -11.38 -17.17 -1.90
CA ARG A 146 -10.81 -17.73 -0.69
C ARG A 146 -9.45 -18.34 -1.01
N ILE A 147 -8.41 -17.86 -0.34
CA ILE A 147 -7.03 -18.32 -0.49
C ILE A 147 -6.50 -18.61 0.92
N GLY A 148 -6.29 -19.89 1.22
CA GLY A 148 -6.03 -20.34 2.59
C GLY A 148 -7.17 -19.97 3.54
N SER A 149 -6.85 -19.32 4.66
CA SER A 149 -7.83 -18.86 5.65
C SER A 149 -8.48 -17.51 5.31
N SER A 150 -7.94 -16.78 4.33
CA SER A 150 -8.36 -15.41 4.03
C SER A 150 -9.21 -15.34 2.75
N VAL A 151 -10.04 -14.29 2.66
CA VAL A 151 -10.73 -13.92 1.42
C VAL A 151 -10.00 -12.71 0.85
N LEU A 152 -9.42 -12.86 -0.34
CA LEU A 152 -8.65 -11.83 -1.02
C LEU A 152 -9.45 -11.21 -2.16
N VAL A 153 -9.23 -9.91 -2.36
CA VAL A 153 -9.81 -9.13 -3.45
C VAL A 153 -8.68 -8.40 -4.17
N ALA A 154 -8.64 -8.55 -5.49
CA ALA A 154 -7.85 -7.69 -6.36
C ALA A 154 -8.69 -6.45 -6.70
N LEU A 155 -8.10 -5.27 -6.58
CA LEU A 155 -8.77 -4.02 -6.87
C LEU A 155 -7.89 -3.09 -7.70
N ARG A 156 -8.55 -2.22 -8.44
CA ARG A 156 -7.97 -1.04 -9.06
C ARG A 156 -8.48 0.20 -8.36
N ILE A 157 -7.59 1.17 -8.19
CA ILE A 157 -7.84 2.48 -7.63
C ILE A 157 -7.51 3.50 -8.70
N ASP A 158 -8.51 4.17 -9.26
CA ASP A 158 -8.30 5.20 -10.27
C ASP A 158 -7.94 6.54 -9.60
N ILE A 159 -6.92 7.22 -10.14
CA ILE A 159 -6.42 8.50 -9.64
C ILE A 159 -6.68 9.59 -10.68
N THR A 160 -7.34 10.65 -10.23
CA THR A 160 -7.70 11.83 -11.02
C THR A 160 -7.39 13.10 -10.24
N ALA A 161 -7.46 14.25 -10.91
CA ALA A 161 -7.30 15.56 -10.27
C ALA A 161 -8.31 15.82 -9.13
N ASP A 162 -9.48 15.16 -9.15
CA ASP A 162 -10.51 15.29 -8.12
C ASP A 162 -10.25 14.40 -6.90
N THR A 163 -9.36 13.41 -7.03
CA THR A 163 -9.10 12.41 -5.97
C THR A 163 -8.73 13.05 -4.63
N PRO A 164 -7.84 14.07 -4.54
CA PRO A 164 -7.59 14.77 -3.29
C PRO A 164 -8.84 15.35 -2.61
N GLY A 165 -9.80 15.85 -3.39
CA GLY A 165 -11.07 16.37 -2.87
C GLY A 165 -11.95 15.27 -2.29
N LEU A 166 -12.00 14.11 -2.93
CA LEU A 166 -12.75 12.95 -2.45
C LEU A 166 -12.17 12.39 -1.15
N LEU A 167 -10.84 12.35 -1.02
CA LEU A 167 -10.15 11.99 0.22
C LEU A 167 -10.56 12.91 1.37
N ALA A 168 -10.52 14.23 1.12
CA ALA A 168 -10.91 15.22 2.11
C ALA A 168 -12.39 15.07 2.52
N ALA A 169 -13.29 14.85 1.56
CA ALA A 169 -14.71 14.62 1.82
C ALA A 169 -14.96 13.33 2.62
N ALA A 170 -14.14 12.30 2.42
CA ALA A 170 -14.14 11.06 3.20
C ALA A 170 -13.48 11.20 4.60
N GLY A 171 -12.99 12.39 4.94
CA GLY A 171 -12.37 12.67 6.24
C GLY A 171 -10.94 12.17 6.37
N ILE A 172 -10.26 11.88 5.26
CA ILE A 172 -8.81 11.61 5.24
C ILE A 172 -8.08 12.91 5.56
N GLN A 173 -7.47 12.95 6.75
CA GLN A 173 -6.73 14.11 7.22
C GLN A 173 -5.26 13.98 6.81
N ARG A 174 -4.77 14.96 6.05
CA ARG A 174 -3.33 15.13 5.88
C ARG A 174 -2.77 15.59 7.22
N GLN A 175 -1.77 14.91 7.77
CA GLN A 175 -1.00 15.57 8.83
C GLN A 175 -0.35 16.82 8.24
N GLY A 176 -0.65 17.99 8.81
CA GLY A 176 0.14 19.19 8.55
C GLY A 176 1.60 18.92 8.87
N SER A 177 2.52 19.70 8.28
CA SER A 177 3.95 19.65 8.56
C SER A 177 4.23 19.79 10.07
N THR A 178 4.17 18.71 10.82
CA THR A 178 4.62 18.64 12.20
C THR A 178 6.14 18.60 12.15
N ARG A 179 6.79 19.61 12.75
CA ARG A 179 8.25 19.72 12.82
C ARG A 179 8.85 18.38 13.19
N GLY A 180 9.64 17.80 12.28
CA GLY A 180 10.42 16.59 12.54
C GLY A 180 10.13 15.41 11.59
N ARG A 181 8.94 15.26 11.03
CA ARG A 181 8.68 14.11 10.13
C ARG A 181 9.15 14.39 8.71
N HIS A 182 9.73 13.38 8.06
CA HIS A 182 10.18 13.50 6.68
C HIS A 182 9.75 12.30 5.84
N TRP A 183 9.61 12.56 4.55
CA TRP A 183 9.31 11.54 3.55
C TRP A 183 10.59 11.08 2.89
N ILE A 184 10.70 9.76 2.72
CA ILE A 184 11.72 9.15 1.87
C ILE A 184 10.99 8.49 0.72
N VAL A 185 11.36 8.90 -0.50
CA VAL A 185 11.06 8.15 -1.73
C VAL A 185 12.36 7.45 -2.10
N ALA A 186 12.37 6.13 -1.97
CA ALA A 186 13.54 5.28 -2.23
C ALA A 186 13.23 4.26 -3.31
#